data_AF-A0A9E4LKA2-F1
#
_entry.id   AF-A0A9E4LKA2-F1
#
_cell.length_a   1.000
_cell.length_b   1.000
_cell.length_c   1.000
_cell.angle_alpha   90.00
_cell.angle_beta   90.00
_cell.angle_gamma   90.00
#
_symmetry.space_group_name_H-M   'P 1'
#
loop_
_entity.id
_entity.type
_entity.pdbx_description
1 polymer ?
#
loop_
_entity_poly.entity_id
_entity_poly.type
_entity_poly.pdbx_seq_one_letter_code
_entity_poly.pdbx_strand_id
1 'polypeptide(L)'
;MPPAVHTESPMLRDERVRKHLAQAREYWLKCPACLAEGDLCQAGEKGWRAFAQMTKAVASHRGWRHFGHAEILASARQVADESNDPGAIRDGMEVARTMHANFYEVDLDRIAVERGLARVESLLQTFWLLLPERYTGGLSFFNWLAEADP
;
A
#
# COMPACT_ATOMS: atom_id res chain seq x y z
N MET A 1 18.52 3.86 -6.98
CA MET A 1 18.36 3.60 -8.43
C MET A 1 16.88 3.64 -8.75
N PRO A 2 16.47 4.30 -9.85
CA PRO A 2 15.07 4.34 -10.24
C PRO A 2 14.52 2.95 -10.58
N PRO A 3 13.21 2.71 -10.44
CA PRO A 3 12.59 1.44 -10.80
C PRO A 3 12.76 1.19 -12.29
N ALA A 4 12.96 -0.07 -12.68
CA ALA A 4 12.95 -0.43 -14.08
C ALA A 4 11.56 -0.13 -14.70
N VAL A 5 11.50 0.06 -16.02
CA VAL A 5 10.26 0.40 -16.74
C VAL A 5 9.75 -0.82 -17.52
N HIS A 6 8.43 -0.99 -17.59
CA HIS A 6 7.76 -1.98 -18.45
C HIS A 6 7.21 -1.36 -19.73
N THR A 7 7.36 -2.08 -20.85
CA THR A 7 6.71 -1.78 -22.13
C THR A 7 5.36 -2.49 -22.20
N GLU A 8 4.35 -1.96 -21.51
CA GLU A 8 2.96 -2.41 -21.63
C GLU A 8 2.09 -1.34 -22.32
N SER A 9 1.00 -1.75 -22.97
CA SER A 9 0.01 -0.82 -23.54
C SER A 9 -0.69 0.00 -22.43
N PRO A 10 -1.05 1.28 -22.67
CA PRO A 10 -1.77 2.11 -21.69
C PRO A 10 -3.04 1.45 -21.13
N MET A 11 -3.84 0.77 -21.95
CA MET A 11 -5.07 0.12 -21.51
C MET A 11 -4.82 -0.99 -20.47
N LEU A 12 -3.78 -1.79 -20.67
CA LEU A 12 -3.40 -2.86 -19.73
C LEU A 12 -2.91 -2.28 -18.39
N ARG A 13 -2.20 -1.14 -18.44
CA ARG A 13 -1.77 -0.43 -17.22
C ARG A 13 -2.98 0.07 -16.42
N ASP A 14 -3.97 0.65 -17.09
CA ASP A 14 -5.17 1.17 -16.44
C ASP A 14 -5.98 0.06 -15.74
N GLU A 15 -6.12 -1.11 -16.38
CA GLU A 15 -6.76 -2.28 -15.76
C GLU A 15 -6.00 -2.77 -14.52
N ARG A 16 -4.66 -2.86 -14.62
CA ARG A 16 -3.80 -3.24 -13.49
C ARG A 16 -3.94 -2.25 -12.33
N VAL A 17 -3.93 -0.95 -12.60
CA VAL A 17 -4.10 0.09 -11.56
C VAL A 17 -5.39 -0.16 -10.79
N ARG A 18 -6.52 -0.31 -11.48
CA ARG A 18 -7.83 -0.54 -10.84
C ARG A 18 -7.85 -1.84 -10.04
N LYS A 19 -7.30 -2.93 -10.59
CA LYS A 19 -7.18 -4.21 -9.89
C LYS A 19 -6.37 -4.08 -8.59
N HIS A 20 -5.24 -3.39 -8.65
CA HIS A 20 -4.38 -3.17 -7.49
C HIS A 20 -5.06 -2.29 -6.43
N LEU A 21 -5.80 -1.26 -6.83
CA LEU A 21 -6.59 -0.44 -5.89
C LEU A 21 -7.67 -1.25 -5.20
N ALA A 22 -8.45 -2.05 -5.94
CA ALA A 22 -9.47 -2.93 -5.36
C ALA A 22 -8.86 -3.91 -4.34
N GLN A 23 -7.73 -4.53 -4.67
CA GLN A 23 -7.01 -5.42 -3.74
C GLN A 23 -6.46 -4.68 -2.52
N ALA A 24 -5.91 -3.47 -2.70
CA ALA A 24 -5.42 -2.66 -1.60
C ALA A 24 -6.54 -2.36 -0.59
N ARG A 25 -7.71 -1.96 -1.11
CA ARG A 25 -8.93 -1.71 -0.34
C ARG A 25 -9.40 -2.94 0.41
N GLU A 26 -9.53 -4.06 -0.29
CA GLU A 26 -9.99 -5.33 0.27
C GLU A 26 -9.09 -5.78 1.44
N TYR A 27 -7.77 -5.67 1.30
CA TYR A 27 -6.86 -6.02 2.38
C TYR A 27 -6.95 -5.06 3.56
N TRP A 28 -7.02 -3.74 3.29
CA TRP A 28 -7.09 -2.74 4.34
C TRP A 28 -8.36 -2.88 5.20
N LEU A 29 -9.52 -3.08 4.55
CA LEU A 29 -10.81 -3.22 5.24
C LEU A 29 -10.91 -4.50 6.11
N LYS A 30 -10.01 -5.47 5.92
CA LYS A 30 -9.93 -6.68 6.75
C LYS A 30 -9.12 -6.48 8.03
N CYS A 31 -8.26 -5.46 8.11
CA CYS A 31 -7.42 -5.21 9.29
C CYS A 31 -8.21 -5.05 10.60
N PRO A 32 -9.33 -4.29 10.65
CA PRO A 32 -10.11 -4.13 11.88
C PRO A 32 -10.71 -5.44 12.41
N ALA A 33 -11.16 -6.33 11.52
CA ALA A 33 -11.69 -7.63 11.91
C ALA A 33 -10.61 -8.51 12.55
N CYS A 34 -9.41 -8.58 11.94
CA CYS A 34 -8.27 -9.29 12.52
C CYS A 34 -7.88 -8.72 13.90
N LEU A 35 -7.88 -7.39 14.07
CA LEU A 35 -7.64 -6.76 15.36
C LEU A 35 -8.72 -7.12 16.39
N ALA A 36 -9.99 -7.16 16.01
CA ALA A 36 -11.08 -7.51 16.91
C ALA A 36 -10.98 -8.97 17.39
N GLU A 37 -10.56 -9.87 16.51
CA GLU A 37 -10.33 -11.29 16.79
C GLU A 37 -9.03 -11.56 17.55
N GLY A 38 -8.16 -10.56 17.70
CA GLY A 38 -6.84 -10.71 18.33
C GLY A 38 -5.79 -11.35 17.42
N ASP A 39 -6.08 -11.53 16.13
CA ASP A 39 -5.14 -12.04 15.13
C ASP A 39 -4.20 -10.92 14.65
N LEU A 40 -3.24 -10.59 15.51
CA LEU A 40 -2.27 -9.53 15.30
C LEU A 40 -1.37 -9.80 14.08
N CYS A 41 -1.04 -11.06 13.81
CA CYS A 41 -0.24 -11.47 12.65
C CYS A 41 -0.98 -11.18 11.35
N GLN A 42 -2.24 -11.59 11.26
CA GLN A 42 -3.04 -11.33 10.07
C GLN A 42 -3.36 -9.84 9.91
N ALA A 43 -3.58 -9.11 11.01
CA ALA A 43 -3.76 -7.66 10.93
C ALA A 43 -2.53 -6.97 10.29
N GLY A 44 -1.32 -7.30 10.76
CA GLY A 44 -0.08 -6.79 10.19
C GLY A 44 0.14 -7.19 8.73
N GLU A 45 -0.05 -8.47 8.40
CA GLU A 45 0.11 -8.99 7.03
C GLU A 45 -0.90 -8.36 6.06
N LYS A 46 -2.14 -8.11 6.49
CA LYS A 46 -3.15 -7.41 5.68
C LYS A 46 -2.76 -5.95 5.45
N GLY A 47 -2.23 -5.27 6.47
CA GLY A 47 -1.64 -3.94 6.33
C GLY A 47 -0.50 -3.89 5.30
N TRP A 48 0.45 -4.84 5.39
CA TRP A 48 1.52 -4.98 4.40
C TRP A 48 0.98 -5.21 2.99
N ARG A 49 0.03 -6.14 2.82
CA ARG A 49 -0.57 -6.43 1.52
C ARG A 49 -1.30 -5.22 0.93
N ALA A 50 -2.00 -4.45 1.75
CA ALA A 50 -2.64 -3.21 1.32
C ALA A 50 -1.59 -2.23 0.77
N PHE A 51 -0.50 -2.01 1.51
CA PHE A 51 0.60 -1.15 1.07
C PHE A 51 1.27 -1.65 -0.21
N ALA A 52 1.54 -2.95 -0.30
CA ALA A 52 2.13 -3.57 -1.48
C ALA A 52 1.24 -3.36 -2.73
N GLN A 53 -0.07 -3.53 -2.59
CA GLN A 53 -1.02 -3.33 -3.70
C GLN A 53 -1.15 -1.86 -4.09
N MET A 54 -1.22 -0.94 -3.12
CA MET A 54 -1.24 0.50 -3.40
C MET A 54 0.04 0.95 -4.14
N THR A 55 1.20 0.41 -3.74
CA THR A 55 2.48 0.64 -4.43
C THR A 55 2.45 0.10 -5.86
N LYS A 56 1.87 -1.08 -6.09
CA LYS A 56 1.70 -1.64 -7.44
C LYS A 56 0.76 -0.81 -8.31
N ALA A 57 -0.26 -0.18 -7.73
CA ALA A 57 -1.13 0.75 -8.45
C ALA A 57 -0.33 1.97 -8.93
N VAL A 58 0.44 2.61 -8.04
CA VAL A 58 1.32 3.74 -8.40
C VAL A 58 2.37 3.32 -9.44
N ALA A 59 3.04 2.19 -9.23
CA ALA A 59 4.03 1.66 -10.17
C ALA A 59 3.42 1.38 -11.55
N SER A 60 2.24 0.74 -11.60
CA SER A 60 1.52 0.50 -12.86
C SER A 60 1.17 1.79 -13.58
N HIS A 61 0.69 2.80 -12.84
CA HIS A 61 0.41 4.12 -13.41
C HIS A 61 1.66 4.77 -14.00
N ARG A 62 2.80 4.65 -13.30
CA ARG A 62 4.11 5.21 -13.69
C ARG A 62 4.87 4.35 -14.71
N GLY A 63 4.37 3.16 -15.04
CA GLY A 63 5.02 2.21 -15.95
C GLY A 63 6.23 1.49 -15.33
N TRP A 64 6.36 1.45 -14.02
CA TRP A 64 7.46 0.81 -13.28
C TRP A 64 7.22 -0.69 -13.05
N ARG A 65 8.31 -1.47 -12.95
CA ARG A 65 8.26 -2.90 -12.59
C ARG A 65 7.88 -3.09 -11.12
N HIS A 66 7.08 -4.11 -10.85
CA HIS A 66 6.48 -4.32 -9.52
C HIS A 66 6.04 -5.78 -9.26
N PHE A 67 6.71 -6.76 -9.88
CA PHE A 67 6.34 -8.18 -9.80
C PHE A 67 6.86 -8.89 -8.54
N GLY A 68 7.95 -8.40 -7.93
CA GLY A 68 8.52 -8.95 -6.70
C GLY A 68 8.60 -7.97 -5.53
N HIS A 69 8.86 -8.48 -4.31
CA HIS A 69 9.04 -7.65 -3.10
C HIS A 69 10.13 -6.57 -3.27
N ALA A 70 11.26 -6.93 -3.89
CA ALA A 70 12.34 -5.99 -4.16
C ALA A 70 11.89 -4.82 -5.06
N GLU A 71 11.08 -5.10 -6.07
CA GLU A 71 10.59 -4.10 -7.02
C GLU A 71 9.50 -3.21 -6.41
N ILE A 72 8.66 -3.76 -5.54
CA ILE A 72 7.70 -2.98 -4.73
C ILE A 72 8.45 -1.98 -3.86
N LEU A 73 9.47 -2.44 -3.12
CA LEU A 73 10.27 -1.57 -2.27
C LEU A 73 11.07 -0.55 -3.07
N ALA A 74 11.59 -0.92 -4.25
CA ALA A 74 12.26 0.03 -5.13
C ALA A 74 11.30 1.13 -5.63
N SER A 75 10.07 0.76 -5.98
CA SER A 75 9.03 1.71 -6.39
C SER A 75 8.65 2.67 -5.26
N ALA A 76 8.47 2.15 -4.04
CA ALA A 76 8.16 2.98 -2.89
C ALA A 76 9.33 3.88 -2.46
N ARG A 77 10.59 3.42 -2.59
CA ARG A 77 11.78 4.27 -2.41
C ARG A 77 11.82 5.40 -3.44
N GLN A 78 11.50 5.10 -4.70
CA GLN A 78 11.43 6.13 -5.74
C GLN A 78 10.35 7.17 -5.42
N VAL A 79 9.18 6.73 -4.95
CA VAL A 79 8.13 7.65 -4.46
C VAL A 79 8.65 8.52 -3.31
N ALA A 80 9.40 7.95 -2.37
CA ALA A 80 10.03 8.72 -1.30
C ALA A 80 11.02 9.76 -1.84
N ASP A 81 11.87 9.38 -2.79
CA ASP A 81 12.89 10.26 -3.39
C ASP A 81 12.26 11.42 -4.19
N GLU A 82 11.04 11.24 -4.71
CA GLU A 82 10.26 12.28 -5.41
C GLU A 82 9.41 13.14 -4.45
N SER A 83 9.32 12.79 -3.17
CA SER A 83 8.47 13.45 -2.17
C SER A 83 9.18 14.58 -1.45
N ASN A 84 8.40 15.58 -1.02
CA ASN A 84 8.88 16.63 -0.10
C ASN A 84 9.06 16.12 1.35
N ASP A 85 8.50 14.96 1.67
CA ASP A 85 8.69 14.27 2.95
C ASP A 85 9.15 12.81 2.74
N PRO A 86 10.42 12.61 2.34
CA PRO A 86 10.98 11.29 2.12
C PRO A 86 11.09 10.48 3.42
N GLY A 87 11.26 11.15 4.56
CA GLY A 87 11.41 10.52 5.88
C GLY A 87 10.13 9.80 6.28
N ALA A 88 8.98 10.47 6.16
CA ALA A 88 7.72 9.87 6.54
C ALA A 88 7.38 8.61 5.73
N ILE A 89 7.65 8.65 4.41
CA ILE A 89 7.44 7.52 3.51
C ILE A 89 8.38 6.36 3.87
N ARG A 90 9.68 6.62 4.04
CA ARG A 90 10.66 5.57 4.37
C ARG A 90 10.34 4.90 5.71
N ASP A 91 10.00 5.69 6.73
CA ASP A 91 9.58 5.17 8.03
C ASP A 91 8.33 4.29 7.91
N GLY A 92 7.32 4.75 7.15
CA GLY A 92 6.12 3.95 6.91
C GLY A 92 6.39 2.65 6.17
N MET A 93 7.31 2.67 5.20
CA MET A 93 7.75 1.47 4.49
C MET A 93 8.41 0.47 5.42
N GLU A 94 9.34 0.91 6.27
CA GLU A 94 10.01 0.01 7.22
C GLU A 94 9.02 -0.55 8.25
N VAL A 95 8.06 0.26 8.74
CA VAL A 95 6.98 -0.23 9.59
C VAL A 95 6.14 -1.30 8.87
N ALA A 96 5.74 -1.08 7.63
CA ALA A 96 4.99 -2.08 6.85
C ALA A 96 5.78 -3.38 6.65
N ARG A 97 7.10 -3.28 6.45
CA ARG A 97 7.99 -4.46 6.36
C ARG A 97 8.10 -5.20 7.68
N THR A 98 8.19 -4.50 8.80
CA THR A 98 8.18 -5.11 10.14
C THR A 98 6.87 -5.85 10.40
N MET A 99 5.73 -5.29 9.98
CA MET A 99 4.43 -5.99 10.08
C MET A 99 4.40 -7.28 9.25
N HIS A 100 5.03 -7.28 8.07
CA HIS A 100 5.18 -8.49 7.25
C HIS A 100 6.12 -9.52 7.89
N ALA A 101 7.23 -9.09 8.47
CA ALA A 101 8.16 -9.98 9.17
C ALA A 101 7.51 -10.58 10.43
N ASN A 102 6.72 -9.80 11.16
CA ASN A 102 5.97 -10.25 12.33
C ASN A 102 5.03 -11.42 12.04
N PHE A 103 4.51 -11.55 10.81
CA PHE A 103 3.72 -12.72 10.43
C PHE A 103 4.51 -14.04 10.54
N TYR A 104 5.84 -13.99 10.41
CA TYR A 104 6.73 -15.15 10.53
C TYR A 104 7.43 -15.25 11.89
N GLU A 105 7.73 -14.11 12.52
CA GLU A 105 8.52 -14.04 13.76
C GLU A 105 7.65 -13.96 15.03
N VAL A 106 6.41 -13.43 14.93
CA VAL A 106 5.38 -13.36 15.98
C VAL A 106 5.84 -12.69 17.30
N ASP A 107 6.38 -11.48 17.20
CA ASP A 107 6.97 -10.74 18.34
C ASP A 107 6.24 -9.43 18.70
N LEU A 108 5.34 -8.93 17.84
CA LEU A 108 4.67 -7.65 18.08
C LEU A 108 3.42 -7.78 18.95
N ASP A 109 3.32 -6.93 19.97
CA ASP A 109 2.11 -6.77 20.76
C ASP A 109 1.02 -5.95 20.04
N ARG A 110 -0.18 -5.92 20.62
CA ARG A 110 -1.33 -5.19 20.07
C ARG A 110 -1.04 -3.72 19.82
N ILE A 111 -0.38 -3.04 20.76
CA ILE A 111 -0.12 -1.59 20.67
C ILE A 111 0.84 -1.32 19.50
N ALA A 112 1.86 -2.17 19.33
CA ALA A 112 2.79 -2.08 18.22
C ALA A 112 2.09 -2.31 16.88
N VAL A 113 1.19 -3.29 16.77
CA VAL A 113 0.41 -3.53 15.55
C VAL A 113 -0.56 -2.40 15.24
N GLU A 114 -1.30 -1.88 16.22
CA GLU A 114 -2.23 -0.76 16.03
C GLU A 114 -1.50 0.52 15.57
N ARG A 115 -0.36 0.84 16.21
CA ARG A 115 0.51 1.95 15.77
C ARG A 115 1.08 1.71 14.37
N GLY A 116 1.46 0.46 14.10
CA GLY A 116 1.95 0.04 12.79
C GLY A 116 0.92 0.28 11.70
N LEU A 117 -0.33 -0.13 11.93
CA LEU A 117 -1.44 0.08 11.01
C LEU A 117 -1.74 1.56 10.82
N ALA A 118 -1.77 2.38 11.88
CA ALA A 118 -1.96 3.83 11.74
C ALA A 118 -0.89 4.47 10.84
N ARG A 119 0.36 3.99 10.94
CA ARG A 119 1.44 4.44 10.05
C ARG A 119 1.25 3.96 8.61
N VAL A 120 0.81 2.73 8.41
CA VAL A 120 0.47 2.20 7.08
C VAL A 120 -0.70 2.98 6.47
N GLU A 121 -1.72 3.36 7.22
CA GLU A 121 -2.83 4.18 6.74
C GLU A 121 -2.36 5.51 6.18
N SER A 122 -1.49 6.21 6.92
CA SER A 122 -0.88 7.46 6.48
C SER A 122 -0.12 7.27 5.16
N LEU A 123 0.60 6.16 5.02
CA LEU A 123 1.33 5.81 3.80
C LEU A 123 0.41 5.51 2.62
N LEU A 124 -0.70 4.80 2.85
CA LEU A 124 -1.73 4.54 1.84
C LEU A 124 -2.37 5.85 1.35
N GLN A 125 -2.66 6.76 2.27
CA GLN A 125 -3.18 8.09 1.93
C GLN A 125 -2.18 8.89 1.10
N THR A 126 -0.89 8.88 1.46
CA THR A 126 0.16 9.53 0.66
C THR A 126 0.19 8.96 -0.76
N PHE A 127 0.15 7.64 -0.91
CA PHE A 127 0.22 7.00 -2.23
C PHE A 127 -1.06 7.21 -3.05
N TRP A 128 -2.22 7.27 -2.40
CA TRP A 128 -3.49 7.62 -3.04
C TRP A 128 -3.42 8.99 -3.73
N LEU A 129 -2.82 9.98 -3.09
CA LEU A 129 -2.66 11.33 -3.65
C LEU A 129 -1.73 11.40 -4.87
N LEU A 130 -0.95 10.34 -5.14
CA LEU A 130 -0.08 10.26 -6.33
C LEU A 130 -0.83 9.76 -7.57
N LEU A 131 -2.07 9.28 -7.41
CA LEU A 131 -2.88 8.73 -8.49
C LEU A 131 -3.75 9.83 -9.13
N PRO A 132 -3.85 9.87 -10.47
CA PRO A 132 -4.68 10.84 -11.16
C PRO A 132 -6.19 10.60 -10.91
N GLU A 133 -6.98 11.66 -11.07
CA GLU A 133 -8.44 11.65 -10.87
C GLU A 133 -9.17 10.54 -11.62
N ARG A 134 -8.68 10.12 -12.79
CA ARG A 134 -9.27 9.01 -13.55
C ARG A 134 -9.27 7.65 -12.81
N TYR A 135 -8.49 7.51 -11.75
CA TYR A 135 -8.50 6.34 -10.87
C TYR A 135 -9.15 6.63 -9.52
N THR A 136 -9.02 7.86 -9.02
CA THR A 136 -9.53 8.22 -7.69
C THR A 136 -10.98 8.71 -7.72
N GLY A 137 -11.52 9.06 -8.89
CA GLY A 137 -12.84 9.68 -9.04
C GLY A 137 -12.94 11.06 -8.37
N GLY A 138 -11.81 11.68 -8.01
CA GLY A 138 -11.78 12.90 -7.18
C GLY A 138 -12.06 12.66 -5.69
N LEU A 139 -12.15 11.40 -5.26
CA LEU A 139 -12.42 11.06 -3.87
C LEU A 139 -11.17 11.24 -2.99
N SER A 140 -11.40 11.62 -1.74
CA SER A 140 -10.39 11.44 -0.70
C SER A 140 -10.16 9.95 -0.43
N PHE A 141 -9.00 9.61 0.12
CA PHE A 141 -8.68 8.25 0.52
C PHE A 141 -9.76 7.65 1.45
N PHE A 142 -10.22 8.42 2.43
CA PHE A 142 -11.26 7.96 3.37
C PHE A 142 -12.63 7.80 2.72
N ASN A 143 -13.00 8.67 1.78
CA ASN A 143 -14.26 8.51 1.04
C ASN A 143 -14.20 7.28 0.14
N TRP A 144 -13.07 7.03 -0.53
CA TRP A 144 -12.84 5.82 -1.32
C TRP A 144 -12.90 4.54 -0.47
N LEU A 145 -12.38 4.56 0.76
CA LEU A 145 -12.57 3.43 1.68
C LEU A 145 -14.02 3.23 2.08
N ALA A 146 -14.79 4.31 2.22
CA ALA A 146 -16.19 4.29 2.68
C ALA A 146 -17.22 3.98 1.59
N GLU A 147 -16.85 4.00 0.30
CA GLU A 147 -17.78 3.63 -0.77
C GLU A 147 -18.32 2.21 -0.56
N ALA A 148 -19.62 1.96 -0.64
CA ALA A 148 -20.06 0.56 -0.73
C ALA A 148 -19.53 -0.01 -2.06
N ASP A 149 -18.94 -1.22 -2.05
CA ASP A 149 -18.80 -1.94 -3.32
C ASP A 149 -20.23 -2.09 -3.88
N PRO A 150 -20.49 -1.66 -5.14
CA PRO A 150 -21.81 -1.76 -5.74
C PRO A 150 -22.29 -3.21 -5.89
#